data_AF-A0A919NAS0-F1
#
_entry.id   AF-A0A919NAS0-F1
#
_cell.length_a   1.000
_cell.length_b   1.000
_cell.length_c   1.000
_cell.angle_alpha   90.00
_cell.angle_beta   90.00
_cell.angle_gamma   90.00
#
_symmetry.space_group_name_H-M   'P 1'
#
loop_
_entity.id
_entity.type
_entity.pdbx_description
1 polymer ?
#
loop_
_entity_poly.entity_id
_entity_poly.type
_entity_poly.pdbx_seq_one_letter_code
_entity_poly.pdbx_strand_id
1 'polypeptide(L)'
;MDVISRTFVVIPSRHQPIVERCVDADEEPLLVARCTRPQAPLAGDHLFLLTRRRLVVIRETPLLHRLSLHLNANLRHLSNVTWRPDLSRPALEMAATAVDGVRERFRMRFPDTESVWHFESTLREVFLGAA
;
A
#
# COMPACT_ATOMS: atom_id res chain seq x y z
N MET A 1 -18.64 23.05 0.15
CA MET A 1 -17.35 23.20 -0.56
C MET A 1 -16.27 23.00 0.48
N ASP A 2 -15.83 21.75 0.59
CA ASP A 2 -14.55 21.29 1.17
C ASP A 2 -14.60 19.77 1.05
N VAL A 3 -14.18 19.29 -0.13
CA VAL A 3 -13.96 17.86 -0.35
C VAL A 3 -12.69 17.54 0.42
N ILE A 4 -12.85 16.97 1.62
CA ILE A 4 -11.72 16.46 2.40
C ILE A 4 -11.20 15.24 1.64
N SER A 5 -10.36 15.49 0.64
CA SER A 5 -9.40 14.51 0.12
C SER A 5 -8.47 14.19 1.28
N ARG A 6 -8.86 13.25 2.15
CA ARG A 6 -7.91 12.59 3.03
C ARG A 6 -7.09 11.66 2.16
N THR A 7 -6.23 12.24 1.34
CA THR A 7 -5.07 11.55 0.81
C THR A 7 -4.37 11.03 2.05
N PHE A 8 -4.31 9.71 2.22
CA PHE A 8 -3.62 9.08 3.33
C PHE A 8 -2.11 9.28 3.12
N VAL A 9 -1.59 10.50 3.26
CA VAL A 9 -0.20 10.84 2.93
C VAL A 9 0.45 11.42 4.17
N VAL A 10 0.51 10.60 5.21
CA VAL A 10 1.47 10.82 6.28
C VAL A 10 2.34 9.59 6.33
N ILE A 11 3.54 9.71 5.76
CA ILE A 11 4.61 8.75 5.98
C ILE A 11 5.11 8.98 7.40
N PRO A 12 5.04 8.00 8.31
CA PRO A 12 5.57 8.20 9.65
C PRO A 12 7.09 8.42 9.56
N SER A 13 7.63 9.44 10.25
CA SER A 13 9.03 9.90 10.09
C SER A 13 10.07 8.77 10.19
N ARG A 14 9.83 7.73 10.99
CA ARG A 14 10.71 6.55 11.09
C ARG A 14 10.89 5.79 9.76
N HIS A 15 9.89 5.82 8.88
CA HIS A 15 9.90 5.14 7.59
C HIS A 15 10.56 5.97 6.48
N GLN A 16 10.69 7.28 6.69
CA GLN A 16 11.24 8.24 5.74
C GLN A 16 12.56 7.76 5.09
N PRO A 17 13.56 7.25 5.84
CA PRO A 17 14.84 6.85 5.23
C PRO A 17 14.73 5.65 4.28
N ILE A 18 13.77 4.74 4.49
CA ILE A 18 13.54 3.62 3.57
C ILE A 18 12.76 4.11 2.35
N VAL A 19 11.79 5.01 2.55
CA VAL A 19 11.03 5.61 1.44
C VAL A 19 11.96 6.37 0.50
N GLU A 20 12.83 7.23 1.01
CA GLU A 20 13.79 8.02 0.20
C GLU A 20 14.79 7.15 -0.57
N ARG A 21 15.02 5.90 -0.15
CA ARG A 21 15.84 4.92 -0.88
C ARG A 21 15.07 4.15 -1.94
N CYS A 22 13.75 4.10 -1.84
CA CYS A 22 12.90 3.28 -2.71
C CYS A 22 12.12 4.10 -3.72
N VAL A 23 11.88 5.37 -3.44
CA VAL A 23 11.04 6.28 -4.21
C VAL A 23 11.92 7.43 -4.70
N ASP A 24 11.90 7.67 -6.01
CA ASP A 24 12.68 8.76 -6.61
C ASP A 24 12.13 10.11 -6.14
N ALA A 25 12.98 11.16 -6.08
CA ALA A 25 12.58 12.46 -5.54
C ALA A 25 11.45 13.16 -6.33
N ASP A 26 11.22 12.77 -7.59
CA ASP A 26 10.14 13.23 -8.46
C ASP A 26 8.84 12.41 -8.30
N GLU A 27 8.86 11.30 -7.55
CA GLU A 27 7.69 10.47 -7.31
C GLU A 27 6.96 10.89 -6.03
N GLU A 28 5.72 11.34 -6.19
CA GLU A 28 4.84 11.64 -5.05
C GLU A 28 4.10 10.38 -4.55
N PRO A 29 4.02 10.17 -3.23
CA PRO A 29 3.11 9.19 -2.63
C PRO A 29 1.65 9.47 -2.98
N LEU A 30 0.99 8.49 -3.61
CA LEU A 30 -0.45 8.53 -3.88
C LEU A 30 -1.26 7.91 -2.73
N LEU A 31 -0.78 6.80 -2.17
CA LEU A 31 -1.41 6.12 -1.03
C LEU A 31 -0.36 5.72 -0.01
N VAL A 32 -0.64 5.98 1.27
CA VAL A 32 0.09 5.42 2.42
C VAL A 32 -0.92 4.78 3.37
N ALA A 33 -0.78 3.50 3.67
CA ALA A 33 -1.67 2.82 4.61
C ALA A 33 -0.93 1.80 5.45
N ARG A 34 -1.39 1.59 6.68
CA ARG A 34 -0.99 0.40 7.43
C ARG A 34 -1.71 -0.81 6.85
N CYS A 35 -0.98 -1.91 6.69
CA CYS A 35 -1.51 -3.17 6.21
C CYS A 35 -0.95 -4.35 6.99
N THR A 36 -1.64 -5.48 6.84
CA THR A 36 -1.24 -6.79 7.36
C THR A 36 -1.11 -7.77 6.20
N ARG A 37 -0.34 -8.84 6.39
CA ARG A 37 -0.23 -9.94 5.41
C ARG A 37 -1.11 -11.11 5.85
N PRO A 38 -2.22 -11.41 5.16
CA PRO A 38 -3.13 -12.48 5.56
C PRO A 38 -2.45 -13.86 5.67
N GLN A 39 -1.44 -14.13 4.85
CA GLN A 39 -0.70 -15.40 4.89
C GLN A 39 0.37 -15.46 5.99
N ALA A 40 0.68 -14.34 6.62
CA ALA A 40 1.70 -14.25 7.66
C ALA A 40 1.25 -13.28 8.77
N PRO A 41 0.18 -13.60 9.52
CA PRO A 41 -0.42 -12.67 10.49
C PRO A 41 0.53 -12.29 11.64
N LEU A 42 1.52 -13.14 11.94
CA LEU A 42 2.56 -12.88 12.95
C LEU A 42 3.78 -12.10 12.39
N ALA A 43 3.77 -11.71 11.11
CA ALA A 43 4.89 -11.00 10.50
C ALA A 43 5.04 -9.56 11.02
N GLY A 44 4.08 -9.03 11.78
CA GLY A 44 4.09 -7.64 12.26
C GLY A 44 3.34 -6.70 11.34
N ASP A 45 3.47 -5.41 11.62
CA ASP A 45 2.80 -4.36 10.86
C ASP A 45 3.58 -4.01 9.61
N HIS A 46 2.85 -3.64 8.56
CA HIS A 46 3.45 -3.23 7.30
C HIS A 46 2.94 -1.84 6.91
N LEU A 47 3.82 -1.01 6.37
CA LEU A 47 3.45 0.22 5.69
C LEU A 47 3.37 -0.07 4.19
N PHE A 48 2.20 0.14 3.61
CA PHE A 48 1.95 0.12 2.18
C PHE A 48 2.13 1.54 1.64
N LEU A 49 2.96 1.70 0.63
CA LEU A 49 3.21 2.95 -0.07
C LEU A 49 3.08 2.72 -1.58
N LEU A 50 2.18 3.47 -2.21
CA LEU A 50 1.98 3.45 -3.66
C LEU A 50 2.31 4.81 -4.24
N THR A 51 3.09 4.80 -5.31
CA THR A 51 3.32 5.96 -6.19
C THR A 51 2.79 5.65 -7.58
N ARG A 52 2.97 6.56 -8.55
CA ARG A 52 2.66 6.28 -9.96
C ARG A 52 3.52 5.18 -10.58
N ARG A 53 4.71 4.90 -10.03
CA ARG A 53 5.69 3.99 -10.65
C ARG A 53 6.05 2.81 -9.77
N ARG A 54 5.77 2.85 -8.47
CA ARG A 54 6.24 1.85 -7.50
C ARG A 54 5.20 1.46 -6.47
N LEU A 55 5.28 0.19 -6.06
CA LEU A 55 4.69 -0.33 -4.84
C LEU A 55 5.82 -0.66 -3.88
N VAL A 56 5.84 0.03 -2.74
CA VAL A 56 6.80 -0.20 -1.66
C VAL A 56 6.03 -0.69 -0.43
N VAL A 57 6.49 -1.80 0.15
CA VAL A 57 5.97 -2.30 1.41
C VAL A 57 7.12 -2.41 2.40
N ILE A 58 6.98 -1.74 3.54
CA ILE A 58 7.96 -1.72 4.61
C ILE A 58 7.40 -2.51 5.78
N ARG A 59 8.14 -3.49 6.26
CA ARG A 59 7.78 -4.29 7.43
C ARG A 59 8.38 -3.68 8.68
N GLU A 60 7.56 -3.57 9.72
CA GLU A 60 7.96 -3.25 11.08
C GLU A 60 7.84 -4.50 11.96
N THR A 61 8.97 -4.95 12.52
CA THR A 61 8.97 -6.13 13.39
C THR A 61 8.33 -5.84 14.75
N PRO A 62 7.53 -6.76 15.30
CA PRO A 62 6.68 -6.48 16.47
C PRO A 62 7.44 -6.30 17.79
N LEU A 63 8.64 -6.90 17.95
CA LEU A 63 9.39 -6.84 19.22
C LEU A 63 10.44 -5.73 19.26
N LEU A 64 11.14 -5.51 18.15
CA LEU A 64 12.25 -4.56 18.07
C LEU A 64 11.89 -3.30 17.29
N HIS A 65 10.67 -3.22 16.73
CA HIS A 65 10.24 -2.14 15.84
C HIS A 65 11.20 -1.88 14.68
N ARG A 66 12.01 -2.89 14.32
CA ARG A 66 12.99 -2.78 13.26
C ARG A 66 12.26 -2.72 11.92
N LEU A 67 12.59 -1.70 11.14
CA LEU A 67 12.10 -1.52 9.79
C LEU A 67 12.95 -2.30 8.79
N SER A 68 12.29 -2.97 7.86
CA SER A 68 12.93 -3.71 6.76
C SER A 68 12.08 -3.60 5.51
N LEU A 69 12.72 -3.60 4.35
CA LEU A 69 12.02 -3.59 3.08
C LEU A 69 11.42 -4.98 2.81
N HIS A 70 10.09 -5.05 2.69
CA HIS A 70 9.37 -6.28 2.33
C HIS A 70 9.18 -6.39 0.83
N LEU A 71 8.76 -5.29 0.19
CA LEU A 71 8.56 -5.22 -1.26
C LEU A 71 9.02 -3.86 -1.77
N ASN A 72 9.73 -3.84 -2.90
CA ASN A 72 9.98 -2.66 -3.71
C ASN A 72 9.87 -3.07 -5.17
N ALA A 73 8.72 -2.82 -5.77
CA ALA A 73 8.42 -3.24 -7.13
C ALA A 73 8.06 -2.05 -7.99
N ASN A 74 8.66 -1.96 -9.18
CA ASN A 74 8.11 -1.12 -10.24
C ASN A 74 6.76 -1.71 -10.67
N LEU A 75 5.73 -0.88 -10.81
CA LEU A 75 4.38 -1.34 -11.12
C LEU A 75 4.32 -2.13 -12.44
N ARG A 76 5.18 -1.80 -13.41
CA ARG A 76 5.26 -2.52 -14.70
C ARG A 76 5.75 -3.98 -14.56
N HIS A 77 6.37 -4.32 -13.43
CA HIS A 77 6.82 -5.68 -13.14
C HIS A 77 5.81 -6.46 -12.27
N LEU A 78 4.74 -5.81 -11.81
CA LEU A 78 3.67 -6.50 -11.11
C LEU A 78 2.72 -7.13 -12.13
N SER A 79 2.29 -8.36 -11.85
CA SER A 79 1.30 -9.07 -12.65
C SER A 79 0.14 -9.58 -11.79
N ASN A 80 -0.97 -9.94 -12.44
CA ASN A 80 -2.20 -10.41 -11.78
C ASN A 80 -2.67 -9.47 -10.67
N VAL A 81 -2.56 -8.16 -10.83
CA VAL A 81 -2.96 -7.20 -9.79
C VAL A 81 -4.47 -7.27 -9.60
N THR A 82 -4.92 -7.51 -8.37
CA THR A 82 -6.34 -7.60 -8.02
C THR A 82 -6.59 -6.95 -6.67
N TRP A 83 -7.78 -6.40 -6.47
CA TRP A 83 -8.23 -5.93 -5.16
C TRP A 83 -9.69 -6.30 -4.90
N ARG A 84 -10.06 -6.40 -3.62
CA ARG A 84 -11.42 -6.66 -3.17
C ARG A 84 -11.75 -5.79 -1.96
N PRO A 85 -12.66 -4.81 -2.10
CA PRO A 85 -13.25 -4.09 -0.98
C PRO A 85 -14.10 -5.01 -0.08
N ASP A 86 -14.11 -4.72 1.21
CA ASP A 86 -14.98 -5.32 2.22
C ASP A 86 -15.68 -4.18 2.98
N LEU A 87 -16.92 -3.90 2.61
CA LEU A 87 -17.69 -2.78 3.16
C LEU A 87 -18.38 -3.15 4.49
N SER A 88 -18.57 -4.45 4.75
CA SER A 88 -19.11 -4.94 6.02
C SER A 88 -18.14 -4.71 7.17
N ARG A 89 -16.84 -4.69 6.84
CA ARG A 89 -15.73 -4.39 7.76
C ARG A 89 -14.74 -3.51 7.00
N PRO A 90 -14.89 -2.17 7.03
CA PRO A 90 -14.17 -1.23 6.18
C PRO A 90 -12.69 -1.59 5.97
N ALA A 91 -12.45 -2.29 4.85
CA ALA A 91 -11.17 -2.89 4.54
C ALA A 91 -11.05 -3.09 3.03
N LEU A 92 -9.81 -3.26 2.58
CA LEU A 92 -9.49 -3.63 1.21
C LEU A 92 -8.37 -4.65 1.25
N GLU A 93 -8.55 -5.74 0.50
CA GLU A 93 -7.49 -6.71 0.26
C GLU A 93 -6.95 -6.51 -1.14
N MET A 94 -5.64 -6.27 -1.25
CA MET A 94 -4.92 -6.11 -2.51
C MET A 94 -3.92 -7.25 -2.65
N ALA A 95 -3.78 -7.75 -3.87
CA ALA A 95 -2.87 -8.83 -4.18
C ALA A 95 -2.17 -8.58 -5.51
N ALA A 96 -0.86 -8.80 -5.55
CA ALA A 96 -0.01 -8.62 -6.73
C ALA A 96 1.04 -9.74 -6.78
N THR A 97 1.42 -10.16 -7.99
CA THR A 97 2.49 -11.14 -8.19
C THR A 97 3.74 -10.37 -8.56
N ALA A 98 4.80 -10.52 -7.78
CA ALA A 98 6.07 -9.86 -8.02
C ALA A 98 6.89 -10.59 -9.11
N VAL A 99 8.02 -9.99 -9.50
CA VAL A 99 8.90 -10.51 -10.57
C VAL A 99 9.51 -11.87 -10.24
N ASP A 100 9.63 -12.21 -8.96
CA ASP A 100 10.08 -13.51 -8.47
C ASP A 100 8.99 -14.60 -8.53
N GLY A 101 7.79 -14.25 -9.02
CA GLY A 101 6.62 -15.14 -9.08
C GLY A 101 5.86 -15.27 -7.77
N VAL A 102 6.28 -14.60 -6.68
CA VAL A 102 5.62 -14.68 -5.38
C VAL A 102 4.33 -13.86 -5.40
N ARG A 103 3.24 -14.48 -4.95
CA ARG A 103 1.93 -13.83 -4.80
C ARG A 103 1.82 -13.13 -3.45
N GLU A 104 2.05 -11.83 -3.44
CA GLU A 104 1.88 -10.99 -2.27
C GLU A 104 0.40 -10.64 -2.05
N ARG A 105 -0.03 -10.64 -0.78
CA ARG A 105 -1.36 -10.14 -0.39
C ARG A 105 -1.23 -9.24 0.83
N PHE A 106 -1.98 -8.15 0.79
CA PHE A 106 -1.99 -7.13 1.81
C PHE A 106 -3.44 -6.79 2.14
N ARG A 107 -3.77 -6.68 3.42
CA ARG A 107 -5.08 -6.21 3.89
C ARG A 107 -4.92 -4.91 4.66
N MET A 108 -5.59 -3.85 4.19
CA MET A 108 -5.72 -2.57 4.88
C MET A 108 -7.07 -2.50 5.61
N ARG A 109 -7.10 -1.79 6.73
CA ARG A 109 -8.34 -1.42 7.43
C ARG A 109 -8.50 0.09 7.38
N PHE A 110 -9.75 0.53 7.28
CA PHE A 110 -10.12 1.94 7.12
C PHE A 110 -11.11 2.36 8.22
N PRO A 111 -11.24 3.66 8.50
CA PRO A 111 -12.20 4.15 9.49
C PRO A 111 -13.67 4.01 9.02
N ASP A 112 -13.92 4.10 7.71
CA ASP A 112 -15.26 4.11 7.11
C ASP A 112 -15.24 3.57 5.67
N THR A 113 -16.42 3.38 5.08
CA THR A 113 -16.58 2.88 3.71
C THR A 113 -16.17 3.90 2.65
N GLU A 114 -16.27 5.20 2.93
CA GLU A 114 -15.83 6.25 1.99
C GLU A 114 -14.32 6.19 1.77
N SER A 115 -13.57 6.00 2.85
CA SER A 115 -12.13 5.77 2.82
C SER A 115 -11.74 4.54 1.97
N VAL A 116 -12.54 3.46 2.02
CA VAL A 116 -12.34 2.27 1.19
C VAL A 116 -12.49 2.64 -0.29
N TRP A 117 -13.56 3.37 -0.63
CA TRP A 117 -13.81 3.77 -2.02
C TRP A 117 -12.79 4.76 -2.55
N HIS A 118 -12.33 5.71 -1.73
CA HIS A 118 -11.26 6.61 -2.11
C HIS A 118 -9.97 5.83 -2.44
N PHE A 119 -9.57 4.90 -1.57
CA PHE A 119 -8.40 4.05 -1.81
C PHE A 119 -8.55 3.19 -3.07
N GLU A 120 -9.74 2.60 -3.27
CA GLU A 120 -10.05 1.77 -4.43
C GLU A 120 -10.02 2.57 -5.75
N SER A 121 -10.53 3.79 -5.74
CA SER A 121 -10.48 4.70 -6.90
C SER A 121 -9.05 5.02 -7.30
N THR A 122 -8.16 5.28 -6.32
CA THR A 122 -6.74 5.51 -6.60
C THR A 122 -6.07 4.25 -7.16
N LEU A 123 -6.43 3.04 -6.69
CA LEU A 123 -5.93 1.80 -7.28
C LEU A 123 -6.40 1.65 -8.75
N ARG A 124 -7.66 1.97 -9.05
CA ARG A 124 -8.18 1.95 -10.43
C ARG A 124 -7.37 2.88 -11.33
N GLU A 125 -7.20 4.13 -10.90
CA GLU A 125 -6.45 5.12 -11.67
C GLU A 125 -5.02 4.63 -11.97
N VAL A 126 -4.34 4.08 -10.97
CA VAL A 126 -2.95 3.65 -11.09
C VAL A 126 -2.78 2.38 -11.94
N PHE A 127 -3.64 1.38 -11.77
CA PHE A 127 -3.45 0.06 -12.39
C PHE A 127 -4.27 -0.17 -13.66
N LEU A 128 -5.39 0.54 -13.84
CA LEU A 128 -6.26 0.43 -15.01
C LEU A 128 -6.19 1.66 -15.91
N GLY A 129 -5.58 2.75 -15.44
CA GLY A 129 -5.58 4.06 -16.09
C GLY A 129 -6.79 4.90 -15.68
N ALA A 130 -6.68 6.22 -15.88
CA ALA A 130 -7.84 7.09 -15.86
C ALA A 130 -8.70 6.77 -17.10
N ALA A 131 -9.99 6.52 -16.89
CA ALA A 131 -10.96 6.40 -17.97
C ALA A 131 -11.22 7.76 -18.62
#